data_AF-A0A350PGZ8-F1
#
_entry.id   AF-A0A350PGZ8-F1
#
_cell.length_a   1.000
_cell.length_b   1.000
_cell.length_c   1.000
_cell.angle_alpha   90.00
_cell.angle_beta   90.00
_cell.angle_gamma   90.00
#
_symmetry.space_group_name_H-M   'P 1'
#
loop_
_entity.id
_entity.type
_entity.pdbx_description
1 polymer ?
#
loop_
_entity_poly.entity_id
_entity_poly.type
_entity_poly.pdbx_seq_one_letter_code
_entity_poly.pdbx_strand_id
1 'polypeptide(L)'
;MNHELARSNNFVWWQGVVEDRKDPERLGRCRVRVFGFHDKDKNEIPTGELPWASPVAPVDSASISGIGSTPVGPVPGTHVFGFFRDGENAQMPVIMGTIPGIPEDAADTSDPEKAGYQDPDEKYPLDEDDHGLEESDLSRLSRYRWDDEDGAEQKEDELPPLVQEKLDNRVKDVPIANGHGLISEPPTPFDAKYPYNHVATTESGHIIERDDTAGKERTHDYHRSGTFTEIHPFGTKVAKIVRDNYEFVLGDNYINIKKLIPSDTGSLGGNLFVNIEEIGRASCRERV
;
A
#
# COMPACT_ATOMS: atom_id res chain seq x y z
N MET A 1 -6.63 26.08 24.49
CA MET A 1 -7.70 26.26 23.48
C MET A 1 -8.93 26.80 24.20
N ASN A 2 -9.47 27.95 23.78
CA ASN A 2 -10.59 28.57 24.48
C ASN A 2 -11.85 27.74 24.25
N HIS A 3 -12.50 27.26 25.31
CA HIS A 3 -13.64 26.33 25.24
C HIS A 3 -14.85 26.92 24.51
N GLU A 4 -14.95 28.25 24.41
CA GLU A 4 -16.01 28.95 23.70
C GLU A 4 -15.90 28.85 22.16
N LEU A 5 -14.69 28.65 21.62
CA LEU A 5 -14.48 28.52 20.16
C LEU A 5 -15.04 27.21 19.58
N ALA A 6 -15.26 26.19 20.41
CA ALA A 6 -15.75 24.89 19.97
C ALA A 6 -17.28 24.84 19.78
N ARG A 7 -17.98 25.93 20.09
CA ARG A 7 -19.43 26.06 19.94
C ARG A 7 -19.74 27.00 18.77
N SER A 8 -19.19 26.71 17.59
CA SER A 8 -19.64 27.38 16.37
C SER A 8 -21.05 26.88 16.04
N ASN A 9 -21.98 27.78 15.76
CA ASN A 9 -23.37 27.40 15.44
C ASN A 9 -23.52 26.85 14.01
N ASN A 10 -22.46 26.91 13.18
CA ASN A 10 -22.51 26.54 11.77
C ASN A 10 -21.38 25.55 11.44
N PHE A 11 -21.76 24.36 10.95
CA PHE A 11 -20.86 23.37 10.41
C PHE A 11 -20.54 23.72 8.95
N VAL A 12 -19.28 24.06 8.67
CA VAL A 12 -18.81 24.40 7.33
C VAL A 12 -17.89 23.28 6.85
N TRP A 13 -18.39 22.46 5.94
CA TRP A 13 -17.61 21.41 5.28
C TRP A 13 -16.84 21.98 4.08
N TRP A 14 -15.80 21.28 3.67
CA TRP A 14 -14.99 21.66 2.52
C TRP A 14 -14.33 20.45 1.85
N GLN A 15 -13.89 20.67 0.61
CA GLN A 15 -12.98 19.79 -0.13
C GLN A 15 -11.75 20.61 -0.54
N GLY A 16 -10.62 19.94 -0.72
CA GLY A 16 -9.38 20.59 -1.15
C GLY A 16 -8.29 19.58 -1.48
N VAL A 17 -7.12 20.10 -1.83
CA VAL A 17 -5.95 19.29 -2.21
C VAL A 17 -4.79 19.57 -1.27
N VAL A 18 -4.12 18.53 -0.82
CA VAL A 18 -2.91 18.62 0.00
C VAL A 18 -1.76 19.13 -0.86
N GLU A 19 -1.09 20.21 -0.43
CA GLU A 19 0.10 20.74 -1.13
C GLU A 19 1.39 20.56 -0.33
N ASP A 20 1.29 20.40 0.99
CA ASP A 20 2.45 20.18 1.85
C ASP A 20 2.06 19.33 3.07
N ARG A 21 2.97 18.48 3.51
CA ARG A 21 2.80 17.58 4.67
C ARG A 21 4.01 17.57 5.60
N LYS A 22 5.00 18.46 5.38
CA LYS A 22 6.23 18.57 6.17
C LYS A 22 5.95 19.32 7.48
N ASP A 23 5.06 18.77 8.31
CA ASP A 23 4.59 19.37 9.56
C ASP A 23 5.72 19.53 10.60
N PRO A 24 6.09 20.77 10.99
CA PRO A 24 7.12 21.01 11.99
C PRO A 24 6.79 20.44 13.37
N GLU A 25 5.50 20.32 13.71
CA GLU A 25 5.04 19.81 15.01
C GLU A 25 4.83 18.30 15.04
N ARG A 26 4.92 17.63 13.88
CA ARG A 26 4.83 16.15 13.76
C ARG A 26 3.50 15.60 14.29
N LEU A 27 2.41 16.33 14.06
CA LEU A 27 1.05 15.96 14.43
C LEU A 27 0.27 15.32 13.26
N GLY A 28 0.93 15.17 12.10
CA GLY A 28 0.30 14.70 10.87
C GLY A 28 -0.50 15.77 10.16
N ARG A 29 -0.27 17.06 10.45
CA ARG A 29 -0.96 18.16 9.78
C ARG A 29 -0.51 18.27 8.32
N CYS A 30 -1.42 18.72 7.47
CA CYS A 30 -1.13 19.03 6.07
C CYS A 30 -1.55 20.46 5.76
N ARG A 31 -0.88 21.11 4.82
CA ARG A 31 -1.39 22.33 4.19
C ARG A 31 -2.30 21.93 3.05
N VAL A 32 -3.54 22.40 3.11
CA VAL A 32 -4.60 22.07 2.15
C VAL A 32 -5.04 23.34 1.47
N ARG A 33 -5.02 23.36 0.14
CA ARG A 33 -5.66 24.42 -0.64
C ARG A 33 -7.13 24.07 -0.80
N VAL A 34 -7.99 24.82 -0.11
CA VAL A 34 -9.41 24.51 0.02
C VAL A 34 -10.19 25.19 -1.11
N PHE A 35 -11.01 24.42 -1.82
CA PHE A 35 -11.81 24.93 -2.93
C PHE A 35 -12.78 26.01 -2.46
N GLY A 36 -12.80 27.14 -3.18
CA GLY A 36 -13.67 28.29 -2.89
C GLY A 36 -13.20 29.18 -1.73
N PHE A 37 -12.21 28.74 -0.93
CA PHE A 37 -11.63 29.54 0.17
C PHE A 37 -10.23 30.06 -0.14
N HIS A 38 -9.41 29.27 -0.84
CA HIS A 38 -8.04 29.63 -1.21
C HIS A 38 -7.95 29.73 -2.73
N ASP A 39 -7.46 30.84 -3.27
CA ASP A 39 -7.26 31.00 -4.72
C ASP A 39 -6.25 29.97 -5.24
N LYS A 40 -6.35 29.58 -6.51
CA LYS A 40 -5.38 28.69 -7.17
C LYS A 40 -4.05 29.38 -7.46
N ASP A 41 -4.04 30.70 -7.61
CA ASP A 41 -2.84 31.46 -7.91
C ASP A 41 -1.88 31.46 -6.71
N LYS A 42 -0.71 30.87 -6.91
CA LYS A 42 0.34 30.80 -5.89
C LYS A 42 1.02 32.15 -5.64
N ASN A 43 0.83 33.16 -6.51
CA ASN A 43 1.27 34.52 -6.25
C ASN A 43 0.37 35.23 -5.22
N GLU A 44 -0.92 34.89 -5.17
CA GLU A 44 -1.85 35.45 -4.19
C GLU A 44 -1.74 34.72 -2.85
N ILE A 45 -1.75 33.38 -2.87
CA ILE A 45 -1.64 32.56 -1.67
C ILE A 45 -0.58 31.46 -1.91
N PRO A 46 0.69 31.72 -1.55
CA PRO A 46 1.73 30.71 -1.61
C PRO A 46 1.41 29.49 -0.74
N THR A 47 1.87 28.30 -1.14
CA THR A 47 1.67 27.06 -0.37
C THR A 47 2.10 27.22 1.10
N GLY A 48 3.19 27.96 1.35
CA GLY A 48 3.69 28.21 2.71
C GLY A 48 2.76 29.00 3.63
N GLU A 49 1.79 29.73 3.07
CA GLU A 49 0.86 30.58 3.82
C GLU A 49 -0.46 29.88 4.13
N LEU A 50 -0.71 28.72 3.53
CA LEU A 50 -1.90 27.92 3.81
C LEU A 50 -1.92 27.48 5.29
N PRO A 51 -3.10 27.54 5.95
CA PRO A 51 -3.25 27.05 7.31
C PRO A 51 -3.02 25.55 7.39
N TRP A 52 -2.46 25.10 8.52
CA TRP A 52 -2.30 23.68 8.81
C TRP A 52 -3.64 23.03 9.15
N ALA A 53 -4.06 22.07 8.33
CA ALA A 53 -5.22 21.24 8.58
C ALA A 53 -4.85 20.02 9.43
N SER A 54 -5.61 19.80 10.52
CA SER A 54 -5.37 18.67 11.43
C SER A 54 -6.16 17.43 11.01
N PRO A 55 -5.56 16.23 10.94
CA PRO A 55 -6.31 15.01 10.64
C PRO A 55 -7.14 14.55 11.85
N VAL A 56 -8.30 13.95 11.57
CA VAL A 56 -9.06 13.15 12.55
C VAL A 56 -8.59 11.70 12.44
N ALA A 57 -8.08 11.16 13.55
CA ALA A 57 -7.77 9.74 13.63
C ALA A 57 -9.07 8.92 13.76
N PRO A 58 -9.11 7.68 13.23
CA PRO A 58 -10.23 6.78 13.42
C PRO A 58 -10.39 6.39 14.90
N VAL A 59 -11.59 5.96 15.30
CA VAL A 59 -11.94 5.72 16.71
C VAL A 59 -11.18 4.55 17.35
N ASP A 60 -10.63 3.65 16.54
CA ASP A 60 -9.74 2.56 16.97
C ASP A 60 -8.29 3.04 17.23
N SER A 61 -7.99 4.31 16.96
CA SER A 61 -6.71 4.96 17.24
C SER A 61 -6.84 5.94 18.41
N ALA A 62 -6.25 5.58 19.57
CA ALA A 62 -6.43 6.34 20.81
C ALA A 62 -5.85 7.76 20.78
N SER A 63 -4.84 8.03 19.92
CA SER A 63 -4.22 9.34 19.72
C SER A 63 -3.75 10.02 21.02
N ILE A 64 -3.31 9.24 22.00
CA ILE A 64 -2.87 9.73 23.31
C ILE A 64 -1.67 8.94 23.80
N SER A 65 -0.65 9.62 24.35
CA SER A 65 0.53 9.01 24.96
C SER A 65 1.26 7.95 24.10
N GLY A 66 1.29 8.14 22.78
CA GLY A 66 1.95 7.21 21.84
C GLY A 66 1.14 5.94 21.52
N ILE A 67 -0.15 5.91 21.88
CA ILE A 67 -1.06 4.80 21.60
C ILE A 67 -1.96 5.18 20.42
N GLY A 68 -1.96 4.39 19.35
CA GLY A 68 -2.79 4.59 18.15
C GLY A 68 -2.05 4.35 16.84
N SER A 69 -2.72 4.61 15.72
CA SER A 69 -2.15 4.65 14.37
C SER A 69 -1.63 6.04 14.03
N THR A 70 -0.64 6.11 13.14
CA THR A 70 -0.02 7.36 12.68
C THR A 70 -0.88 8.04 11.59
N PRO A 71 -1.40 9.27 11.81
CA PRO A 71 -2.31 9.91 10.86
C PRO A 71 -1.55 10.70 9.76
N VAL A 72 -0.69 10.03 8.99
CA VAL A 72 0.18 10.65 7.97
C VAL A 72 -0.07 10.12 6.55
N GLY A 73 -1.27 9.61 6.30
CA GLY A 73 -1.64 8.98 5.02
C GLY A 73 -1.55 9.90 3.79
N PRO A 74 -2.07 11.14 3.83
CA PRO A 74 -2.10 11.99 2.65
C PRO A 74 -0.70 12.37 2.12
N VAL A 75 -0.55 12.33 0.80
CA VAL A 75 0.59 12.85 0.04
C VAL A 75 0.20 14.16 -0.67
N PRO A 76 1.15 15.01 -1.09
CA PRO A 76 0.83 16.11 -2.00
C PRO A 76 0.04 15.62 -3.22
N GLY A 77 -0.94 16.41 -3.66
CA GLY A 77 -1.91 16.01 -4.70
C GLY A 77 -3.12 15.22 -4.17
N THR A 78 -3.11 14.74 -2.92
CA THR A 78 -4.26 14.00 -2.37
C THR A 78 -5.48 14.91 -2.20
N HIS A 79 -6.61 14.50 -2.75
CA HIS A 79 -7.91 15.12 -2.51
C HIS A 79 -8.44 14.73 -1.13
N VAL A 80 -8.86 15.72 -0.36
CA VAL A 80 -9.31 15.56 1.03
C VAL A 80 -10.67 16.21 1.27
N PHE A 81 -11.44 15.60 2.16
CA PHE A 81 -12.70 16.14 2.69
C PHE A 81 -12.54 16.50 4.16
N GLY A 82 -13.16 17.61 4.55
CA GLY A 82 -13.00 18.14 5.89
C GLY A 82 -14.06 19.15 6.31
N PHE A 83 -13.81 19.78 7.45
CA PHE A 83 -14.62 20.88 7.97
C PHE A 83 -13.77 21.90 8.73
N PHE A 84 -14.29 23.10 8.92
CA PHE A 84 -13.67 24.11 9.78
C PHE A 84 -14.20 24.01 11.20
N ARG A 85 -13.31 23.82 12.18
CA ARG A 85 -13.69 23.72 13.61
C ARG A 85 -14.27 25.02 14.16
N ASP A 86 -13.93 26.14 13.54
CA ASP A 86 -14.34 27.49 13.91
C ASP A 86 -15.46 28.04 13.00
N GLY A 87 -16.11 27.18 12.21
CA GLY A 87 -17.25 27.53 11.35
C GLY A 87 -16.87 28.50 10.23
N GLU A 88 -17.64 29.56 10.06
CA GLU A 88 -17.49 30.54 8.98
C GLU A 88 -16.19 31.37 9.05
N ASN A 89 -15.50 31.36 10.19
CA ASN A 89 -14.18 32.01 10.30
C ASN A 89 -13.13 31.30 9.42
N ALA A 90 -13.32 30.00 9.15
CA ALA A 90 -12.51 29.21 8.23
C ALA A 90 -10.99 29.24 8.49
N GLN A 91 -10.55 29.38 9.75
CA GLN A 91 -9.12 29.42 10.12
C GLN A 91 -8.60 28.09 10.68
N MET A 92 -9.48 27.18 11.11
CA MET A 92 -9.08 25.92 11.75
C MET A 92 -9.55 24.70 10.94
N PRO A 93 -8.91 24.39 9.79
CA PRO A 93 -9.30 23.25 8.97
C PRO A 93 -8.99 21.91 9.65
N VAL A 94 -9.88 20.94 9.43
CA VAL A 94 -9.74 19.56 9.86
C VAL A 94 -9.98 18.61 8.70
N ILE A 95 -9.05 17.70 8.46
CA ILE A 95 -9.18 16.62 7.48
C ILE A 95 -9.92 15.46 8.14
N MET A 96 -11.03 15.03 7.54
CA MET A 96 -11.82 13.88 7.99
C MET A 96 -11.50 12.62 7.17
N GLY A 97 -11.15 12.78 5.89
CA GLY A 97 -10.82 11.65 5.02
C GLY A 97 -10.25 12.10 3.68
N THR A 98 -9.85 11.12 2.87
CA THR A 98 -9.34 11.29 1.51
C THR A 98 -10.40 10.81 0.51
N ILE A 99 -10.41 11.40 -0.68
CA ILE A 99 -11.32 11.01 -1.77
C ILE A 99 -10.46 10.47 -2.91
N PRO A 100 -10.56 9.18 -3.27
CA PRO A 100 -9.92 8.66 -4.48
C PRO A 100 -10.70 9.11 -5.73
N GLY A 101 -10.00 9.23 -6.84
CA GLY A 101 -10.57 9.56 -8.14
C GLY A 101 -9.93 8.79 -9.29
N ILE A 102 -10.11 9.34 -10.48
CA ILE A 102 -9.41 8.95 -11.71
C ILE A 102 -8.72 10.23 -12.19
N PRO A 103 -7.39 10.39 -11.99
CA PRO A 103 -6.67 11.56 -12.47
C PRO A 103 -6.66 11.59 -14.01
N GLU A 104 -7.10 12.69 -14.61
CA GLU A 104 -7.11 12.86 -16.08
C GLU A 104 -5.85 13.58 -16.58
N ASP A 105 -5.30 14.50 -15.77
CA ASP A 105 -4.17 15.34 -16.13
C ASP A 105 -3.02 15.20 -15.11
N ALA A 106 -1.79 15.27 -15.60
CA ALA A 106 -0.61 15.41 -14.74
C ALA A 106 -0.57 16.80 -14.08
N ALA A 107 0.11 16.90 -12.94
CA ALA A 107 0.33 18.18 -12.29
C ALA A 107 1.25 19.08 -13.14
N ASP A 108 0.85 20.34 -13.35
CA ASP A 108 1.64 21.35 -14.07
C ASP A 108 1.74 22.63 -13.26
N THR A 109 2.90 22.85 -12.64
CA THR A 109 3.17 24.01 -11.77
C THR A 109 3.97 25.10 -12.48
N SER A 110 4.16 24.99 -13.80
CA SER A 110 4.94 25.95 -14.60
C SER A 110 4.32 27.36 -14.64
N ASP A 111 2.98 27.44 -14.54
CA ASP A 111 2.21 28.68 -14.45
C ASP A 111 1.69 28.90 -13.02
N PRO A 112 2.28 29.82 -12.23
CA PRO A 112 1.87 30.08 -10.85
C PRO A 112 0.37 30.41 -10.68
N GLU A 113 -0.27 31.00 -11.69
CA GLU A 113 -1.71 31.34 -11.67
C GLU A 113 -2.62 30.10 -11.78
N LYS A 114 -2.05 28.96 -12.17
CA LYS A 114 -2.73 27.66 -12.26
C LYS A 114 -2.11 26.60 -11.36
N ALA A 115 -1.03 26.92 -10.67
CA ALA A 115 -0.19 25.95 -9.99
C ALA A 115 -0.78 25.38 -8.68
N GLY A 116 -1.89 25.94 -8.17
CA GLY A 116 -2.58 25.46 -6.98
C GLY A 116 -3.47 24.24 -7.21
N TYR A 117 -3.91 23.62 -6.11
CA TYR A 117 -4.79 22.43 -6.11
C TYR A 117 -4.17 21.16 -6.72
N GLN A 118 -2.85 21.05 -6.69
CA GLN A 118 -2.10 19.90 -7.22
C GLN A 118 -0.78 19.76 -6.46
N ASP A 119 -0.05 18.68 -6.70
CA ASP A 119 1.25 18.45 -6.10
C ASP A 119 2.28 19.52 -6.54
N PRO A 120 2.83 20.35 -5.62
CA PRO A 120 3.87 21.31 -5.97
C PRO A 120 5.19 20.69 -6.46
N ASP A 121 5.45 19.43 -6.13
CA ASP A 121 6.66 18.70 -6.54
C ASP A 121 6.44 17.92 -7.86
N GLU A 122 5.25 18.02 -8.48
CA GLU A 122 4.85 17.34 -9.73
C GLU A 122 5.11 15.82 -9.71
N LYS A 123 5.04 15.20 -8.52
CA LYS A 123 5.23 13.76 -8.37
C LYS A 123 3.91 13.00 -8.49
N TYR A 124 2.84 13.56 -7.96
CA TYR A 124 1.50 12.97 -7.98
C TYR A 124 0.50 13.82 -8.81
N PRO A 125 -0.42 13.21 -9.56
CA PRO A 125 -0.55 11.76 -9.80
C PRO A 125 0.69 11.19 -10.48
N LEU A 126 0.95 9.90 -10.25
CA LEU A 126 2.05 9.23 -10.95
C LEU A 126 1.71 9.18 -12.44
N ASP A 127 2.69 9.45 -13.30
CA ASP A 127 2.59 9.31 -14.76
C ASP A 127 3.55 8.21 -15.21
N GLU A 128 3.40 7.03 -14.60
CA GLU A 128 4.20 5.84 -14.89
C GLU A 128 3.28 4.67 -15.28
N ASP A 129 3.80 3.71 -16.04
CA ASP A 129 3.07 2.53 -16.52
C ASP A 129 2.40 1.72 -15.39
N ASP A 130 2.96 1.78 -14.17
CA ASP A 130 2.55 0.97 -13.03
C ASP A 130 1.35 1.53 -12.27
N HIS A 131 1.21 2.87 -12.25
CA HIS A 131 0.08 3.59 -11.69
C HIS A 131 0.05 5.01 -12.26
N GLY A 132 -1.03 5.38 -12.95
CA GLY A 132 -0.99 6.42 -13.98
C GLY A 132 -2.21 7.35 -14.03
N LEU A 133 -2.19 8.23 -15.03
CA LEU A 133 -3.37 8.95 -15.50
C LEU A 133 -4.41 7.98 -16.09
N GLU A 134 -5.66 8.43 -16.17
CA GLU A 134 -6.80 7.73 -16.75
C GLU A 134 -7.14 6.37 -16.09
N GLU A 135 -6.59 6.07 -14.91
CA GLU A 135 -6.95 4.90 -14.12
C GLU A 135 -7.37 5.24 -12.70
N SER A 136 -8.02 4.31 -12.01
CA SER A 136 -8.42 4.51 -10.61
C SER A 136 -7.21 4.58 -9.67
N ASP A 137 -7.23 5.56 -8.75
CA ASP A 137 -6.27 5.70 -7.63
C ASP A 137 -6.20 4.47 -6.70
N LEU A 138 -7.19 3.58 -6.77
CA LEU A 138 -7.15 2.33 -6.03
C LEU A 138 -6.07 1.40 -6.61
N SER A 139 -5.42 0.64 -5.73
CA SER A 139 -4.37 -0.30 -6.15
C SER A 139 -4.89 -1.31 -7.18
N ARG A 140 -4.11 -1.57 -8.25
CA ARG A 140 -4.39 -2.60 -9.27
C ARG A 140 -4.63 -3.98 -8.65
N LEU A 141 -3.98 -4.27 -7.51
CA LEU A 141 -4.18 -5.50 -6.75
C LEU A 141 -5.64 -5.65 -6.26
N SER A 142 -6.29 -4.55 -5.89
CA SER A 142 -7.66 -4.56 -5.35
C SER A 142 -8.76 -4.66 -6.40
N ARG A 143 -8.43 -4.36 -7.67
CA ARG A 143 -9.43 -4.13 -8.74
C ARG A 143 -9.23 -4.96 -10.02
N TYR A 144 -8.42 -6.00 -9.97
CA TYR A 144 -8.07 -6.80 -11.15
C TYR A 144 -9.27 -7.40 -11.91
N ARG A 145 -10.29 -7.88 -11.19
CA ARG A 145 -11.59 -8.28 -11.75
C ARG A 145 -12.70 -7.49 -11.07
N TRP A 146 -13.78 -7.19 -11.78
CA TRP A 146 -14.95 -6.52 -11.23
C TRP A 146 -16.21 -6.93 -12.00
N ASP A 147 -17.39 -6.68 -11.43
CA ASP A 147 -18.65 -6.80 -12.18
C ASP A 147 -19.05 -5.40 -12.67
N ASP A 148 -19.41 -5.27 -13.95
CA ASP A 148 -19.95 -4.02 -14.48
C ASP A 148 -21.40 -3.75 -14.03
N GLU A 149 -21.98 -2.65 -14.49
CA GLU A 149 -23.34 -2.25 -14.11
C GLU A 149 -24.42 -3.28 -14.50
N ASP A 150 -24.17 -4.07 -15.55
CA ASP A 150 -25.04 -5.15 -16.03
C ASP A 150 -24.77 -6.49 -15.32
N GLY A 151 -23.77 -6.54 -14.43
CA GLY A 151 -23.34 -7.72 -13.70
C GLY A 151 -22.48 -8.69 -14.52
N ALA A 152 -21.95 -8.24 -15.67
CA ALA A 152 -20.98 -9.02 -16.42
C ALA A 152 -19.60 -8.85 -15.79
N GLU A 153 -18.90 -9.98 -15.60
CA GLU A 153 -17.55 -9.97 -15.04
C GLU A 153 -16.56 -9.44 -16.07
N GLN A 154 -15.87 -8.38 -15.68
CA GLN A 154 -14.79 -7.74 -16.39
C GLN A 154 -13.46 -8.04 -15.70
N LYS A 155 -12.37 -7.85 -16.43
CA LYS A 155 -11.03 -8.20 -15.99
C LYS A 155 -10.01 -7.34 -16.72
N GLU A 156 -8.99 -6.88 -15.99
CA GLU A 156 -7.84 -6.18 -16.59
C GLU A 156 -7.08 -7.15 -17.52
N ASP A 157 -6.65 -6.63 -18.68
CA ASP A 157 -5.91 -7.41 -19.66
C ASP A 157 -4.55 -7.87 -19.13
N GLU A 158 -3.91 -7.01 -18.33
CA GLU A 158 -2.59 -7.25 -17.75
C GLU A 158 -2.66 -7.55 -16.25
N LEU A 159 -1.76 -8.42 -15.79
CA LEU A 159 -1.61 -8.67 -14.36
C LEU A 159 -1.01 -7.43 -13.68
N PRO A 160 -1.36 -7.15 -12.42
CA PRO A 160 -0.69 -6.10 -11.67
C PRO A 160 0.84 -6.34 -11.68
N PRO A 161 1.66 -5.27 -11.84
CA PRO A 161 3.11 -5.40 -12.01
C PRO A 161 3.79 -6.28 -10.96
N LEU A 162 3.39 -6.12 -9.69
CA LEU A 162 3.89 -6.95 -8.58
C LEU A 162 3.60 -8.45 -8.77
N VAL A 163 2.41 -8.80 -9.25
CA VAL A 163 2.01 -10.19 -9.46
C VAL A 163 2.86 -10.80 -10.55
N GLN A 164 3.06 -10.06 -11.64
CA GLN A 164 3.92 -10.46 -12.74
C GLN A 164 5.38 -10.63 -12.29
N GLU A 165 5.94 -9.64 -11.59
CA GLU A 165 7.30 -9.69 -11.02
C GLU A 165 7.48 -10.93 -10.13
N LYS A 166 6.50 -11.23 -9.27
CA LYS A 166 6.54 -12.41 -8.41
C LYS A 166 6.56 -13.70 -9.23
N LEU A 167 5.73 -13.81 -10.26
CA LEU A 167 5.67 -15.00 -11.13
C LEU A 167 6.98 -15.23 -11.90
N ASP A 168 7.60 -14.15 -12.36
CA ASP A 168 8.85 -14.18 -13.12
C ASP A 168 10.05 -14.53 -12.24
N ASN A 169 10.12 -13.94 -11.05
CA ASN A 169 11.21 -14.15 -10.10
C ASN A 169 11.07 -15.40 -9.23
N ARG A 170 10.09 -16.29 -9.51
CA ARG A 170 9.91 -17.55 -8.78
C ARG A 170 11.17 -18.41 -8.81
N VAL A 171 11.50 -18.99 -7.67
CA VAL A 171 12.52 -20.03 -7.59
C VAL A 171 11.95 -21.32 -8.20
N LYS A 172 12.57 -21.83 -9.26
CA LYS A 172 12.10 -23.01 -10.02
C LYS A 172 13.19 -24.07 -10.08
N ASP A 173 12.75 -25.32 -10.17
CA ASP A 173 13.58 -26.47 -10.55
C ASP A 173 14.79 -26.69 -9.62
N VAL A 174 14.64 -26.38 -8.33
CA VAL A 174 15.68 -26.59 -7.32
C VAL A 174 15.81 -28.09 -7.03
N PRO A 175 16.99 -28.70 -7.19
CA PRO A 175 17.18 -30.11 -6.94
C PRO A 175 17.00 -30.45 -5.47
N ILE A 176 16.22 -31.49 -5.19
CA ILE A 176 16.12 -32.08 -3.86
C ILE A 176 17.21 -33.15 -3.74
N ALA A 177 17.96 -33.11 -2.64
CA ALA A 177 19.01 -34.08 -2.34
C ALA A 177 18.51 -35.54 -2.45
N ASN A 178 19.43 -36.47 -2.72
CA ASN A 178 19.17 -37.91 -2.84
C ASN A 178 18.16 -38.31 -3.94
N GLY A 179 17.98 -37.48 -4.97
CA GLY A 179 17.17 -37.84 -6.14
C GLY A 179 15.66 -37.80 -5.90
N HIS A 180 15.19 -37.03 -4.90
CA HIS A 180 13.77 -36.84 -4.60
C HIS A 180 13.03 -35.92 -5.59
N GLY A 181 13.66 -35.56 -6.71
CA GLY A 181 13.09 -34.71 -7.75
C GLY A 181 13.51 -33.25 -7.63
N LEU A 182 12.68 -32.36 -8.15
CA LEU A 182 12.86 -30.91 -8.13
C LEU A 182 11.74 -30.27 -7.31
N ILE A 183 12.05 -29.15 -6.65
CA ILE A 183 11.08 -28.29 -5.97
C ILE A 183 11.06 -26.91 -6.61
N SER A 184 9.86 -26.37 -6.79
CA SER A 184 9.63 -25.00 -7.27
C SER A 184 8.76 -24.27 -6.26
N GLU A 185 9.07 -23.01 -6.01
CA GLU A 185 8.19 -22.07 -5.31
C GLU A 185 6.80 -22.12 -5.96
N PRO A 186 5.71 -22.41 -5.23
CA PRO A 186 4.36 -22.39 -5.81
C PRO A 186 4.03 -21.02 -6.44
N PRO A 187 3.34 -20.95 -7.58
CA PRO A 187 2.90 -19.66 -8.11
C PRO A 187 1.87 -19.03 -7.18
N THR A 188 1.87 -17.70 -7.10
CA THR A 188 0.79 -16.98 -6.40
C THR A 188 -0.55 -17.35 -7.04
N PRO A 189 -1.60 -17.62 -6.23
CA PRO A 189 -2.93 -17.95 -6.73
C PRO A 189 -3.75 -16.70 -7.09
N PHE A 190 -3.10 -15.51 -7.17
CA PHE A 190 -3.71 -14.22 -7.43
C PHE A 190 -4.79 -14.29 -8.52
N ASP A 191 -6.00 -13.87 -8.15
CA ASP A 191 -7.13 -13.69 -9.06
C ASP A 191 -8.20 -12.84 -8.34
N ALA A 192 -7.74 -11.73 -7.74
CA ALA A 192 -8.56 -10.86 -6.91
C ALA A 192 -9.79 -10.34 -7.66
N LYS A 193 -10.91 -10.25 -6.97
CA LYS A 193 -12.15 -9.64 -7.46
C LYS A 193 -12.52 -8.48 -6.54
N TYR A 194 -12.71 -7.31 -7.12
CA TYR A 194 -13.27 -6.15 -6.44
C TYR A 194 -14.71 -6.45 -5.99
N PRO A 195 -15.16 -6.02 -4.79
CA PRO A 195 -14.44 -5.23 -3.78
C PRO A 195 -13.81 -6.07 -2.65
N TYR A 196 -13.56 -7.37 -2.88
CA TYR A 196 -13.20 -8.30 -1.81
C TYR A 196 -11.71 -8.30 -1.44
N ASN A 197 -10.85 -7.65 -2.22
CA ASN A 197 -9.43 -7.58 -1.91
C ASN A 197 -9.05 -6.26 -1.23
N HIS A 198 -8.62 -6.36 0.02
CA HIS A 198 -8.23 -5.23 0.86
C HIS A 198 -6.72 -5.04 0.81
N VAL A 199 -6.28 -3.93 0.22
CA VAL A 199 -4.86 -3.64 -0.02
C VAL A 199 -4.48 -2.32 0.64
N ALA A 200 -3.41 -2.36 1.44
CA ALA A 200 -2.75 -1.17 1.97
C ALA A 200 -1.35 -1.07 1.37
N THR A 201 -1.13 -0.04 0.57
CA THR A 201 0.15 0.25 -0.08
C THR A 201 0.77 1.50 0.53
N THR A 202 2.07 1.44 0.83
CA THR A 202 2.84 2.59 1.30
C THR A 202 3.61 3.24 0.15
N GLU A 203 4.01 4.51 0.30
CA GLU A 203 4.71 5.28 -0.75
C GLU A 203 6.01 4.64 -1.25
N SER A 204 6.65 3.79 -0.45
CA SER A 204 7.86 3.06 -0.86
C SER A 204 7.55 1.74 -1.55
N GLY A 205 6.29 1.31 -1.64
CA GLY A 205 5.87 0.04 -2.24
C GLY A 205 5.84 -1.15 -1.27
N HIS A 206 5.77 -0.92 0.05
CA HIS A 206 5.39 -2.00 0.99
C HIS A 206 3.89 -2.23 0.92
N ILE A 207 3.48 -3.49 0.98
CA ILE A 207 2.09 -3.90 0.77
C ILE A 207 1.66 -4.85 1.88
N ILE A 208 0.47 -4.60 2.41
CA ILE A 208 -0.30 -5.53 3.24
C ILE A 208 -1.61 -5.78 2.51
N GLU A 209 -1.89 -7.04 2.23
CA GLU A 209 -3.04 -7.46 1.42
C GLU A 209 -3.82 -8.59 2.12
N ARG A 210 -5.14 -8.46 2.13
CA ARG A 210 -6.12 -9.43 2.64
C ARG A 210 -7.22 -9.59 1.60
N ASP A 211 -7.21 -10.73 0.93
CA ASP A 211 -8.13 -11.03 -0.15
C ASP A 211 -9.21 -12.00 0.34
N ASP A 212 -10.46 -11.58 0.27
CA ASP A 212 -11.64 -12.39 0.59
C ASP A 212 -12.36 -12.89 -0.68
N THR A 213 -11.72 -12.78 -1.86
CA THR A 213 -12.26 -13.33 -3.11
C THR A 213 -12.49 -14.84 -2.97
N ALA A 214 -13.73 -15.28 -3.18
CA ALA A 214 -14.14 -16.67 -2.95
C ALA A 214 -13.27 -17.69 -3.74
N GLY A 215 -12.70 -18.66 -3.02
CA GLY A 215 -11.79 -19.67 -3.57
C GLY A 215 -10.39 -19.16 -3.93
N LYS A 216 -10.12 -17.89 -3.68
CA LYS A 216 -8.88 -17.16 -3.93
C LYS A 216 -8.38 -16.44 -2.68
N GLU A 217 -8.89 -16.81 -1.51
CA GLU A 217 -8.61 -16.17 -0.25
C GLU A 217 -7.11 -16.22 0.06
N ARG A 218 -6.53 -15.09 0.44
CA ARG A 218 -5.09 -14.99 0.70
C ARG A 218 -4.71 -13.84 1.62
N THR A 219 -3.61 -14.04 2.34
CA THR A 219 -2.97 -12.98 3.12
C THR A 219 -1.57 -12.76 2.61
N HIS A 220 -1.16 -11.52 2.40
CA HIS A 220 0.12 -11.20 1.80
C HIS A 220 0.76 -9.98 2.48
N ASP A 221 1.95 -10.18 3.03
CA ASP A 221 2.82 -9.12 3.56
C ASP A 221 4.07 -9.05 2.69
N TYR A 222 4.29 -7.92 2.03
CA TYR A 222 5.32 -7.74 1.01
C TYR A 222 6.18 -6.49 1.29
N HIS A 223 7.48 -6.68 1.24
CA HIS A 223 8.46 -5.60 1.23
C HIS A 223 8.90 -5.33 -0.21
N ARG A 224 8.95 -4.05 -0.60
CA ARG A 224 9.35 -3.53 -1.94
C ARG A 224 10.62 -4.12 -2.58
N SER A 225 11.44 -4.82 -1.82
CA SER A 225 12.67 -5.47 -2.30
C SER A 225 12.47 -6.96 -2.62
N GLY A 226 11.23 -7.45 -2.68
CA GLY A 226 10.89 -8.82 -3.04
C GLY A 226 10.76 -9.82 -1.89
N THR A 227 10.98 -9.41 -0.63
CA THR A 227 10.78 -10.31 0.54
C THR A 227 9.32 -10.31 0.92
N PHE A 228 8.71 -11.49 1.09
CA PHE A 228 7.30 -11.59 1.40
C PHE A 228 6.91 -12.85 2.18
N THR A 229 5.75 -12.77 2.82
CA THR A 229 4.98 -13.92 3.29
C THR A 229 3.61 -13.91 2.63
N GLU A 230 3.24 -15.00 1.99
CA GLU A 230 1.93 -15.18 1.36
C GLU A 230 1.30 -16.49 1.86
N ILE A 231 0.05 -16.43 2.27
CA ILE A 231 -0.75 -17.61 2.60
C ILE A 231 -1.81 -17.72 1.51
N HIS A 232 -1.73 -18.79 0.73
CA HIS A 232 -2.62 -19.13 -0.36
C HIS A 232 -3.96 -19.68 0.18
N PRO A 233 -4.94 -19.91 -0.71
CA PRO A 233 -6.13 -20.67 -0.35
C PRO A 233 -5.76 -22.00 0.32
N PHE A 234 -6.55 -22.38 1.33
CA PHE A 234 -6.37 -23.60 2.12
C PHE A 234 -5.07 -23.67 2.94
N GLY A 235 -4.37 -22.54 3.14
CA GLY A 235 -3.31 -22.42 4.15
C GLY A 235 -1.91 -22.82 3.68
N THR A 236 -1.67 -22.98 2.37
CA THR A 236 -0.29 -23.12 1.86
C THR A 236 0.45 -21.82 2.08
N LYS A 237 1.50 -21.85 2.90
CA LYS A 237 2.33 -20.67 3.20
C LYS A 237 3.59 -20.67 2.33
N VAL A 238 3.85 -19.56 1.67
CA VAL A 238 5.11 -19.25 0.99
C VAL A 238 5.79 -18.11 1.76
N ALA A 239 7.04 -18.30 2.15
CA ALA A 239 7.88 -17.26 2.72
C ALA A 239 9.14 -17.14 1.87
N LYS A 240 9.34 -15.98 1.24
CA LYS A 240 10.49 -15.71 0.38
C LYS A 240 11.34 -14.62 1.01
N ILE A 241 12.62 -14.92 1.22
CA ILE A 241 13.59 -13.98 1.78
C ILE A 241 14.63 -13.70 0.69
N VAL A 242 14.75 -12.42 0.30
CA VAL A 242 15.65 -12.00 -0.80
C VAL A 242 17.08 -11.77 -0.31
N ARG A 243 17.25 -11.37 0.95
CA ARG A 243 18.56 -11.17 1.57
C ARG A 243 18.78 -12.19 2.69
N ASP A 244 19.36 -11.76 3.79
CA ASP A 244 19.65 -12.61 4.93
C ASP A 244 18.40 -12.83 5.78
N ASN A 245 18.17 -14.07 6.22
CA ASN A 245 17.18 -14.40 7.24
C ASN A 245 17.90 -14.61 8.58
N TYR A 246 17.73 -13.70 9.53
CA TYR A 246 18.25 -13.86 10.89
C TYR A 246 17.15 -14.39 11.80
N GLU A 247 17.39 -15.54 12.43
CA GLU A 247 16.50 -16.13 13.43
C GLU A 247 17.23 -16.25 14.78
N PHE A 248 16.79 -15.48 15.76
CA PHE A 248 17.32 -15.52 17.13
C PHE A 248 16.23 -16.04 18.08
N VAL A 249 16.35 -17.29 18.51
CA VAL A 249 15.45 -17.88 19.51
C VAL A 249 16.13 -17.86 20.88
N LEU A 250 15.68 -16.97 21.77
CA LEU A 250 16.22 -16.81 23.13
C LEU A 250 15.57 -17.74 24.17
N GLY A 251 14.89 -18.78 23.70
CA GLY A 251 14.22 -19.82 24.48
C GLY A 251 14.20 -21.12 23.67
N ASP A 252 13.14 -21.91 23.78
CA ASP A 252 13.01 -23.16 23.02
C ASP A 252 12.35 -22.94 21.66
N ASN A 253 12.84 -23.61 20.60
CA ASN A 253 12.20 -23.68 19.28
C ASN A 253 11.71 -25.11 19.00
N TYR A 254 10.39 -25.34 19.06
CA TYR A 254 9.80 -26.64 18.78
C TYR A 254 9.21 -26.67 17.37
N ILE A 255 9.89 -27.36 16.45
CA ILE A 255 9.43 -27.55 15.06
C ILE A 255 8.89 -28.98 14.90
N ASN A 256 7.59 -29.11 14.65
CA ASN A 256 6.95 -30.40 14.38
C ASN A 256 6.42 -30.44 12.95
N ILE A 257 7.00 -31.32 12.12
CA ILE A 257 6.62 -31.46 10.71
C ILE A 257 5.96 -32.82 10.53
N LYS A 258 4.68 -32.81 10.13
CA LYS A 258 3.85 -34.00 9.91
C LYS A 258 3.16 -33.92 8.56
N LYS A 259 3.04 -35.07 7.90
CA LYS A 259 2.25 -35.20 6.68
C LYS A 259 0.87 -35.71 7.08
N LEU A 260 -0.17 -34.91 6.86
CA LEU A 260 -1.55 -35.33 7.12
C LEU A 260 -2.13 -36.00 5.85
N ILE A 261 -1.56 -37.13 5.45
CA ILE A 261 -2.17 -37.99 4.43
C ILE A 261 -2.71 -39.23 5.13
N PRO A 262 -3.97 -39.64 4.87
CA PRO A 262 -4.40 -40.99 5.21
C PRO A 262 -3.62 -41.96 4.32
N SER A 263 -2.54 -42.54 4.84
CA SER A 263 -1.85 -43.63 4.17
C SER A 263 -2.16 -44.93 4.92
N ASP A 264 -2.65 -45.93 4.18
CA ASP A 264 -2.93 -47.28 4.69
C ASP A 264 -1.64 -48.06 5.08
N THR A 265 -0.47 -47.43 4.94
CA THR A 265 0.86 -48.06 5.06
C THR A 265 1.72 -47.50 6.21
N GLY A 266 1.14 -46.74 7.13
CA GLY A 266 1.72 -46.53 8.47
C GLY A 266 2.92 -45.59 8.59
N SER A 267 3.29 -44.83 7.54
CA SER A 267 4.29 -43.76 7.68
C SER A 267 3.60 -42.40 7.83
N LEU A 268 3.56 -41.91 9.08
CA LEU A 268 2.93 -40.65 9.51
C LEU A 268 3.94 -39.47 9.55
N GLY A 269 5.12 -39.62 8.94
CA GLY A 269 6.18 -38.63 8.98
C GLY A 269 5.98 -37.49 7.99
N GLY A 270 6.29 -36.25 8.40
CA GLY A 270 6.51 -35.13 7.49
C GLY A 270 7.93 -35.10 6.94
N ASN A 271 8.18 -34.29 5.91
CA ASN A 271 9.51 -34.14 5.30
C ASN A 271 10.03 -32.71 5.51
N LEU A 272 11.31 -32.60 5.86
CA LEU A 272 12.07 -31.34 5.82
C LEU A 272 13.19 -31.50 4.81
N PHE A 273 13.25 -30.59 3.84
CA PHE A 273 14.33 -30.52 2.87
C PHE A 273 15.11 -29.23 3.09
N VAL A 274 16.43 -29.35 3.26
CA VAL A 274 17.35 -28.23 3.38
C VAL A 274 18.33 -28.36 2.22
N ASN A 275 18.35 -27.35 1.34
CA ASN A 275 19.31 -27.25 0.25
C ASN A 275 20.22 -26.05 0.48
N ILE A 276 21.52 -26.22 0.25
CA ILE A 276 22.54 -25.18 0.35
C ILE A 276 23.34 -25.22 -0.95
N GLU A 277 23.17 -24.19 -1.77
CA GLU A 277 23.83 -24.09 -3.07
C GLU A 277 24.92 -23.00 -3.00
N GLU A 278 26.10 -23.33 -3.51
CA GLU A 278 27.16 -22.35 -3.72
C GLU A 278 26.95 -21.70 -5.09
N ILE A 279 26.60 -20.41 -5.13
CA ILE A 279 26.59 -19.65 -6.38
C ILE A 279 28.05 -19.34 -6.71
N GLY A 280 28.67 -20.20 -7.52
CA GLY A 280 30.08 -20.09 -7.88
C GLY A 280 30.44 -18.71 -8.45
N ARG A 281 31.48 -18.06 -7.89
CA ARG A 281 32.11 -16.90 -8.54
C ARG A 281 32.68 -17.35 -9.88
N ALA A 282 32.31 -16.68 -10.97
CA ALA A 282 32.91 -16.89 -12.28
C ALA A 282 34.44 -16.86 -12.15
N SER A 283 35.12 -17.97 -12.49
CA SER A 283 36.58 -18.00 -12.43
C SER A 283 37.12 -17.00 -13.45
N CYS A 284 37.78 -15.95 -12.98
CA CYS A 284 38.61 -15.11 -13.82
C CYS A 284 39.75 -15.98 -14.34
N ARG A 285 39.65 -16.45 -15.60
CA ARG A 285 40.80 -17.07 -16.28
C ARG A 285 41.82 -15.97 -16.52
N GLU A 286 42.90 -15.96 -15.73
CA GLU A 286 44.12 -15.27 -16.12
C GLU A 286 44.58 -15.85 -17.47
N ARG A 287 44.57 -15.01 -18.50
CA ARG A 287 45.33 -15.29 -19.72
C ARG A 287 46.79 -14.95 -19.40
N VAL A 288 47.62 -15.99 -19.38
CA VAL A 288 49.09 -15.88 -19.48
C VAL A 288 49.45 -15.44 -20.89
#